data_AF-A0A951Z5F4-F1
#
_entry.id   AF-A0A951Z5F4-F1
#
_cell.length_a   1.000
_cell.length_b   1.000
_cell.length_c   1.000
_cell.angle_alpha   90.00
_cell.angle_beta   90.00
_cell.angle_gamma   90.00
#
_symmetry.space_group_name_H-M   'P 1'
#
loop_
_entity.id
_entity.type
_entity.pdbx_description
1 polymer ?
#
loop_
_entity_poly.entity_id
_entity_poly.type
_entity_poly.pdbx_seq_one_letter_code
_entity_poly.pdbx_strand_id
1 'polypeptide(L)'
;TGFSLLEHDGSYPGDFDAAPRPPLQKGYEDSQWVQWSIIANFYRWCRANGVYLNVPDWYFLNGSNKTAMGYRETNWSLPRAQQVIHARQNIYDGTWRKTPTMGWMFVPLSQYHGGGAAATIEPLDQNLPTYEAHIANCLGMGVQACYRGPRLYDTDRTRDAVKKWVDWFKKYRDILESDIVHLRRADARDWDGALHVAPHLPIRGMAVFYNPLEEPIERTIRLPLYYTGLNTTATIAIEDKKPKRVRLARDHSVTLTVKIPAQGMTWAVVRP
;
A
#
# COMPACT_ATOMS: atom_id res chain seq x y z
N THR A 1 4.95 2.00 -29.86
CA THR A 1 4.15 1.06 -29.06
C THR A 1 3.13 1.75 -28.17
N GLY A 2 3.35 3.00 -27.71
CA GLY A 2 2.37 3.73 -26.87
C GLY A 2 2.30 3.26 -25.42
N PHE A 3 3.15 2.28 -25.03
CA PHE A 3 3.26 1.83 -23.66
C PHE A 3 3.90 2.89 -22.78
N SER A 4 3.28 3.16 -21.63
CA SER A 4 3.74 4.13 -20.63
C SER A 4 4.15 3.48 -19.30
N LEU A 5 4.09 2.14 -19.21
CA LEU A 5 4.50 1.36 -18.05
C LEU A 5 5.22 0.09 -18.50
N LEU A 6 6.25 -0.29 -17.75
CA LEU A 6 6.95 -1.56 -17.84
C LEU A 6 6.98 -2.24 -16.46
N GLU A 7 6.42 -3.45 -16.41
CA GLU A 7 6.65 -4.40 -15.33
C GLU A 7 7.88 -5.22 -15.71
N HIS A 8 8.98 -5.10 -14.95
CA HIS A 8 10.20 -5.87 -15.19
C HIS A 8 10.45 -6.76 -13.98
N ASP A 9 9.94 -7.99 -14.06
CA ASP A 9 10.16 -9.02 -13.06
C ASP A 9 11.51 -9.70 -13.31
N GLY A 10 12.39 -9.67 -12.30
CA GLY A 10 13.67 -10.37 -12.33
C GLY A 10 14.84 -9.64 -12.97
N SER A 11 15.03 -8.37 -12.64
CA SER A 11 16.26 -7.62 -12.91
C SER A 11 17.41 -8.01 -11.97
N TYR A 12 17.80 -9.30 -12.00
CA TYR A 12 18.80 -9.87 -11.12
C TYR A 12 20.20 -9.87 -11.78
N PRO A 13 21.02 -8.81 -11.68
CA PRO A 13 22.41 -8.86 -12.14
C PRO A 13 23.31 -9.65 -11.16
N GLY A 14 22.71 -10.49 -10.32
CA GLY A 14 23.35 -11.12 -9.18
C GLY A 14 23.99 -12.47 -9.50
N ASP A 15 23.63 -13.11 -10.60
CA ASP A 15 24.23 -14.38 -10.96
C ASP A 15 25.44 -14.18 -11.87
N PHE A 16 26.51 -14.89 -11.53
CA PHE A 16 27.71 -14.90 -12.35
C PHE A 16 27.45 -15.63 -13.66
N ASP A 17 27.96 -15.06 -14.75
CA ASP A 17 27.88 -15.66 -16.06
C ASP A 17 29.29 -15.87 -16.60
N ALA A 18 29.69 -17.14 -16.70
CA ALA A 18 31.01 -17.53 -17.14
C ALA A 18 31.24 -17.34 -18.65
N ALA A 19 30.18 -17.17 -19.45
CA ALA A 19 30.30 -17.07 -20.90
C ALA A 19 30.88 -15.70 -21.31
N PRO A 20 32.02 -15.65 -22.01
CA PRO A 20 32.54 -14.39 -22.56
C PRO A 20 31.67 -13.94 -23.75
N ARG A 21 31.35 -12.64 -23.79
CA ARG A 21 30.67 -11.99 -24.93
C ARG A 21 31.36 -10.67 -25.29
N PRO A 22 32.61 -10.69 -25.81
CA PRO A 22 33.30 -9.46 -26.19
C PRO A 22 32.54 -8.70 -27.30
N PRO A 23 32.57 -7.35 -27.30
CA PRO A 23 33.31 -6.50 -26.37
C PRO A 23 32.57 -6.20 -25.06
N LEU A 24 31.36 -6.74 -24.85
CA LEU A 24 30.46 -6.35 -23.75
C LEU A 24 30.84 -6.96 -22.40
N GLN A 25 31.13 -8.26 -22.38
CA GLN A 25 31.43 -9.02 -21.16
C GLN A 25 32.65 -9.92 -21.39
N LYS A 26 33.58 -9.96 -20.42
CA LYS A 26 34.80 -10.79 -20.45
C LYS A 26 34.61 -12.17 -19.82
N GLY A 27 33.42 -12.47 -19.34
CA GLY A 27 33.03 -13.73 -18.74
C GLY A 27 32.74 -13.52 -17.25
N TYR A 28 33.15 -14.47 -16.43
CA TYR A 28 32.80 -14.50 -15.01
C TYR A 28 33.20 -13.24 -14.23
N GLU A 29 34.37 -12.65 -14.55
CA GLU A 29 34.98 -11.58 -13.76
C GLU A 29 34.23 -10.23 -13.80
N ASP A 30 33.51 -9.94 -14.89
CA ASP A 30 32.81 -8.67 -15.06
C ASP A 30 31.31 -8.82 -15.31
N SER A 31 30.78 -10.04 -15.30
CA SER A 31 29.41 -10.30 -15.73
C SER A 31 28.36 -9.52 -14.92
N GLN A 32 28.45 -9.53 -13.60
CA GLN A 32 27.48 -8.84 -12.74
C GLN A 32 27.50 -7.33 -12.98
N TRP A 33 28.69 -6.74 -13.16
CA TRP A 33 28.83 -5.31 -13.44
C TRP A 33 28.22 -4.95 -14.79
N VAL A 34 28.49 -5.76 -15.82
CA VAL A 34 27.97 -5.56 -17.18
C VAL A 34 26.45 -5.71 -17.18
N GLN A 35 25.92 -6.77 -16.56
CA GLN A 35 24.48 -7.00 -16.42
C GLN A 35 23.79 -5.84 -15.69
N TRP A 36 24.32 -5.42 -14.54
CA TRP A 36 23.79 -4.26 -13.80
C TRP A 36 23.82 -2.99 -14.65
N SER A 37 24.92 -2.73 -15.36
CA SER A 37 25.07 -1.54 -16.22
C SER A 37 24.04 -1.53 -17.35
N ILE A 38 23.76 -2.68 -17.97
CA ILE A 38 22.73 -2.81 -19.02
C ILE A 38 21.35 -2.48 -18.44
N ILE A 39 20.99 -3.08 -17.30
CA ILE A 39 19.70 -2.86 -16.63
C ILE A 39 19.55 -1.38 -16.23
N ALA A 40 20.56 -0.80 -15.59
CA ALA A 40 20.54 0.60 -15.15
C ALA A 40 20.39 1.55 -16.34
N ASN A 41 21.11 1.32 -17.44
CA ASN A 41 21.00 2.14 -18.64
C ASN A 41 19.61 2.00 -19.28
N PHE A 42 19.06 0.79 -19.33
CA PHE A 42 17.71 0.56 -19.83
C PHE A 42 16.65 1.28 -19.00
N TYR A 43 16.74 1.23 -17.67
CA TYR A 43 15.81 1.94 -16.78
C TYR A 43 15.92 3.46 -16.91
N ARG A 44 17.13 4.01 -17.02
CA ARG A 44 17.33 5.43 -17.32
C ARG A 44 16.70 5.82 -18.65
N TRP A 45 16.86 4.99 -19.69
CA TRP A 45 16.21 5.21 -20.97
C TRP A 45 14.69 5.17 -20.85
N CYS A 46 14.11 4.19 -20.15
CA CYS A 46 12.67 4.13 -19.88
C CYS A 46 12.18 5.43 -19.23
N ARG A 47 12.89 5.93 -18.21
CA ARG A 47 12.54 7.18 -17.52
C ARG A 47 12.66 8.41 -18.41
N ALA A 48 13.69 8.50 -19.25
CA ALA A 48 13.83 9.57 -20.23
C ALA A 48 12.68 9.59 -21.25
N ASN A 49 12.02 8.45 -21.48
CA ASN A 49 10.86 8.29 -22.37
C ASN A 49 9.51 8.33 -21.65
N GLY A 50 9.49 8.70 -20.36
CA GLY A 50 8.25 8.79 -19.57
C GLY A 50 7.62 7.45 -19.22
N VAL A 51 8.35 6.34 -19.34
CA VAL A 51 7.87 4.99 -18.98
C VAL A 51 7.99 4.79 -17.47
N TYR A 52 6.89 4.41 -16.82
CA TYR A 52 6.84 4.04 -15.40
C TYR A 52 7.36 2.62 -15.20
N LEU A 53 8.13 2.39 -14.14
CA LEU A 53 8.83 1.13 -13.90
C LEU A 53 8.40 0.48 -12.59
N ASN A 54 7.78 -0.70 -12.69
CA ASN A 54 7.57 -1.62 -11.56
C ASN A 54 8.67 -2.68 -11.58
N VAL A 55 9.50 -2.70 -10.54
CA VAL A 55 10.68 -3.55 -10.45
C VAL A 55 10.77 -4.12 -9.03
N PRO A 56 10.87 -5.46 -8.85
CA PRO A 56 10.92 -6.05 -7.52
C PRO A 56 12.21 -5.70 -6.77
N ASP A 57 13.31 -5.45 -7.49
CA ASP A 57 14.60 -5.05 -6.92
C ASP A 57 14.71 -3.54 -6.67
N TRP A 58 15.67 -3.16 -5.81
CA TRP A 58 15.88 -1.76 -5.43
C TRP A 58 16.70 -0.97 -6.45
N TYR A 59 16.04 -0.42 -7.47
CA TYR A 59 16.65 0.41 -8.53
C TYR A 59 16.21 1.88 -8.51
N PHE A 60 15.75 2.41 -7.37
CA PHE A 60 15.17 3.77 -7.32
C PHE A 60 16.14 4.86 -7.79
N LEU A 61 17.43 4.68 -7.53
CA LEU A 61 18.49 5.61 -7.99
C LEU A 61 18.87 5.42 -9.48
N ASN A 62 18.38 4.35 -10.12
CA ASN A 62 18.64 4.02 -11.52
C ASN A 62 17.38 4.04 -12.39
N GLY A 63 16.23 4.39 -11.83
CA GLY A 63 15.01 4.69 -12.57
C GLY A 63 13.78 3.90 -12.16
N SER A 64 13.85 2.87 -11.30
CA SER A 64 12.63 2.19 -10.87
C SER A 64 11.71 3.15 -10.10
N ASN A 65 10.40 3.04 -10.30
CA ASN A 65 9.43 3.87 -9.61
C ASN A 65 8.84 3.20 -8.38
N LYS A 66 8.81 1.87 -8.38
CA LYS A 66 8.06 1.09 -7.41
C LYS A 66 8.69 -0.27 -7.21
N THR A 67 8.59 -0.80 -6.00
CA THR A 67 8.97 -2.17 -5.61
C THR A 67 7.88 -2.81 -4.74
N ALA A 68 7.94 -4.12 -4.49
CA ALA A 68 7.02 -4.81 -3.61
C ALA A 68 7.09 -4.27 -2.16
N MET A 69 5.97 -4.32 -1.43
CA MET A 69 5.94 -3.98 0.00
C MET A 69 6.77 -4.95 0.85
N GLY A 70 7.06 -6.13 0.33
CA GLY A 70 7.76 -7.22 1.01
C GLY A 70 6.74 -8.28 1.39
N TYR A 71 6.57 -9.29 0.54
CA TYR A 71 5.65 -10.39 0.78
C TYR A 71 6.23 -11.69 0.24
N ARG A 72 5.84 -12.80 0.88
CA ARG A 72 6.11 -14.13 0.35
C ARG A 72 4.91 -14.57 -0.46
N GLU A 73 5.11 -14.84 -1.73
CA GLU A 73 4.03 -15.19 -2.66
C GLU A 73 3.19 -16.39 -2.22
N THR A 74 3.79 -17.39 -1.59
CA THR A 74 3.06 -18.55 -1.08
C THR A 74 2.08 -18.20 0.05
N ASN A 75 2.21 -17.04 0.70
CA ASN A 75 1.23 -16.58 1.70
C ASN A 75 -0.15 -16.34 1.08
N TRP A 76 -0.24 -16.17 -0.25
CA TRP A 76 -1.51 -16.08 -0.97
C TRP A 76 -2.22 -17.42 -1.14
N SER A 77 -1.61 -18.52 -0.67
CA SER A 77 -2.27 -19.82 -0.52
C SER A 77 -2.96 -19.98 0.85
N LEU A 78 -2.79 -19.01 1.75
CA LEU A 78 -3.46 -19.02 3.05
C LEU A 78 -4.96 -18.68 2.91
N PRO A 79 -5.81 -19.02 3.90
CA PRO A 79 -7.20 -18.60 3.89
C PRO A 79 -7.35 -17.07 3.73
N ARG A 80 -8.37 -16.63 2.98
CA ARG A 80 -8.64 -15.20 2.69
C ARG A 80 -8.49 -14.27 3.89
N ALA A 81 -9.04 -14.64 5.04
CA ALA A 81 -8.95 -13.84 6.26
C ALA A 81 -7.49 -13.57 6.69
N GLN A 82 -6.61 -14.57 6.57
CA GLN A 82 -5.19 -14.40 6.89
C GLN A 82 -4.48 -13.54 5.84
N GLN A 83 -4.85 -13.66 4.56
CA GLN A 83 -4.28 -12.83 3.49
C GLN A 83 -4.52 -11.33 3.74
N VAL A 84 -5.71 -10.95 4.21
CA VAL A 84 -6.03 -9.55 4.55
C VAL A 84 -5.10 -9.04 5.64
N ILE A 85 -4.87 -9.83 6.70
CA ILE A 85 -3.99 -9.45 7.82
C ILE A 85 -2.53 -9.37 7.36
N HIS A 86 -2.05 -10.37 6.60
CA HIS A 86 -0.70 -10.35 6.06
C HIS A 86 -0.46 -9.16 5.14
N ALA A 87 -1.44 -8.79 4.31
CA ALA A 87 -1.34 -7.58 3.49
C ALA A 87 -1.15 -6.32 4.34
N ARG A 88 -1.94 -6.14 5.42
CA ARG A 88 -1.75 -5.01 6.35
C ARG A 88 -0.37 -5.02 7.01
N GLN A 89 0.10 -6.18 7.45
CA GLN A 89 1.43 -6.33 8.04
C GLN A 89 2.54 -5.95 7.06
N ASN A 90 2.50 -6.46 5.83
CA ASN A 90 3.50 -6.18 4.81
C ASN A 90 3.50 -4.69 4.42
N ILE A 91 2.31 -4.07 4.33
CA ILE A 91 2.19 -2.63 4.09
C ILE A 91 2.78 -1.83 5.26
N TYR A 92 2.43 -2.18 6.49
CA TYR A 92 2.97 -1.53 7.70
C TYR A 92 4.50 -1.64 7.75
N ASP A 93 5.04 -2.85 7.56
CA ASP A 93 6.48 -3.11 7.65
C ASP A 93 7.24 -2.47 6.47
N GLY A 94 6.66 -2.56 5.26
CA GLY A 94 7.24 -1.99 4.06
C GLY A 94 7.38 -0.48 4.13
N THR A 95 6.38 0.20 4.69
CA THR A 95 6.34 1.67 4.80
C THR A 95 7.30 2.26 5.84
N TRP A 96 8.01 1.43 6.62
CA TRP A 96 9.16 1.92 7.42
C TRP A 96 10.39 2.25 6.58
N ARG A 97 10.52 1.67 5.38
CA ARG A 97 11.73 1.78 4.54
C ARG A 97 11.48 2.48 3.21
N LYS A 98 10.21 2.71 2.87
CA LYS A 98 9.80 3.34 1.60
C LYS A 98 8.56 4.17 1.85
N THR A 99 8.39 5.27 1.14
CA THR A 99 7.13 6.01 1.20
C THR A 99 5.99 5.16 0.62
N PRO A 100 4.73 5.44 0.96
CA PRO A 100 3.58 4.68 0.43
C PRO A 100 3.60 4.47 -1.08
N THR A 101 3.93 5.54 -1.81
CA THR A 101 3.91 5.59 -3.28
C THR A 101 5.05 4.81 -3.94
N MET A 102 6.11 4.47 -3.20
CA MET A 102 7.22 3.62 -3.67
C MET A 102 6.89 2.12 -3.64
N GLY A 103 5.79 1.71 -3.01
CA GLY A 103 5.48 0.30 -2.79
C GLY A 103 4.25 -0.20 -3.55
N TRP A 104 4.25 -1.47 -3.97
CA TRP A 104 3.01 -2.20 -4.27
C TRP A 104 2.71 -3.30 -3.27
N MET A 105 1.43 -3.55 -3.07
CA MET A 105 0.96 -4.77 -2.44
C MET A 105 0.34 -5.68 -3.52
N PHE A 106 0.71 -6.95 -3.55
CA PHE A 106 0.08 -7.90 -4.44
C PHE A 106 -1.33 -8.26 -3.95
N VAL A 107 -2.28 -8.34 -4.87
CA VAL A 107 -3.67 -8.73 -4.61
C VAL A 107 -4.09 -9.78 -5.64
N PRO A 108 -3.96 -11.08 -5.30
CA PRO A 108 -4.40 -12.15 -6.19
C PRO A 108 -5.93 -12.27 -6.13
N LEU A 109 -6.57 -12.08 -7.28
CA LEU A 109 -8.01 -12.26 -7.44
C LEU A 109 -8.34 -13.72 -7.73
N SER A 110 -7.58 -14.35 -8.63
CA SER A 110 -7.65 -15.79 -8.92
C SER A 110 -6.73 -16.60 -8.01
N GLN A 111 -6.89 -17.93 -8.01
CA GLN A 111 -5.97 -18.80 -7.27
C GLN A 111 -4.53 -18.53 -7.69
N TYR A 112 -3.67 -18.32 -6.70
CA TYR A 112 -2.25 -18.07 -6.91
C TYR A 112 -1.44 -19.01 -6.03
N HIS A 113 -0.61 -19.83 -6.67
CA HIS A 113 -0.03 -21.03 -6.06
C HIS A 113 -1.13 -22.03 -5.63
N GLY A 114 -1.41 -22.16 -4.33
CA GLY A 114 -2.32 -23.17 -3.78
C GLY A 114 -3.48 -22.61 -2.95
N GLY A 115 -3.97 -23.40 -1.99
CA GLY A 115 -5.02 -22.98 -1.03
C GLY A 115 -6.47 -23.12 -1.52
N GLY A 116 -6.68 -23.32 -2.82
CA GLY A 116 -7.97 -23.64 -3.40
C GLY A 116 -9.05 -22.58 -3.14
N ALA A 117 -10.29 -23.03 -2.99
CA ALA A 117 -11.44 -22.16 -2.79
C ALA A 117 -11.40 -21.34 -1.49
N ALA A 118 -10.61 -21.72 -0.48
CA ALA A 118 -10.48 -20.95 0.76
C ALA A 118 -9.52 -19.76 0.64
N ALA A 119 -8.58 -19.82 -0.32
CA ALA A 119 -7.60 -18.77 -0.60
C ALA A 119 -8.00 -17.87 -1.78
N THR A 120 -8.84 -18.37 -2.69
CA THR A 120 -9.21 -17.64 -3.91
C THR A 120 -10.28 -16.58 -3.63
N ILE A 121 -10.14 -15.38 -4.19
CA ILE A 121 -11.16 -14.31 -4.08
C ILE A 121 -12.25 -14.48 -5.14
N GLU A 122 -11.91 -14.91 -6.36
CA GLU A 122 -12.92 -15.24 -7.36
C GLU A 122 -13.84 -16.40 -6.90
N PRO A 123 -15.15 -16.34 -7.17
CA PRO A 123 -15.89 -15.22 -7.80
C PRO A 123 -15.95 -13.98 -6.90
N LEU A 124 -15.67 -12.80 -7.48
CA LEU A 124 -15.44 -11.57 -6.72
C LEU A 124 -16.71 -11.10 -6.01
N ASP A 125 -17.88 -11.19 -6.65
CA ASP A 125 -19.15 -10.78 -6.04
C ASP A 125 -19.52 -11.65 -4.82
N GLN A 126 -19.16 -12.93 -4.83
CA GLN A 126 -19.40 -13.86 -3.73
C GLN A 126 -18.46 -13.61 -2.55
N ASN A 127 -17.23 -13.15 -2.82
CA ASN A 127 -16.22 -12.85 -1.79
C ASN A 127 -15.96 -11.33 -1.67
N LEU A 128 -16.94 -10.51 -2.04
CA LEU A 128 -16.80 -9.06 -2.12
C LEU A 128 -16.26 -8.42 -0.84
N PRO A 129 -16.66 -8.83 0.38
CA PRO A 129 -16.08 -8.28 1.60
C PRO A 129 -14.56 -8.46 1.69
N THR A 130 -14.02 -9.61 1.26
CA THR A 130 -12.57 -9.83 1.22
C THR A 130 -11.90 -8.94 0.18
N TYR A 131 -12.50 -8.84 -1.01
CA TYR A 131 -11.95 -8.00 -2.07
C TYR A 131 -11.89 -6.53 -1.65
N GLU A 132 -12.99 -6.00 -1.10
CA GLU A 132 -13.05 -4.65 -0.55
C GLU A 132 -12.01 -4.44 0.57
N ALA A 133 -11.80 -5.42 1.44
CA ALA A 133 -10.77 -5.33 2.48
C ALA A 133 -9.35 -5.19 1.88
N HIS A 134 -9.01 -5.91 0.82
CA HIS A 134 -7.72 -5.72 0.14
C HIS A 134 -7.59 -4.35 -0.51
N ILE A 135 -8.64 -3.84 -1.15
CA ILE A 135 -8.65 -2.50 -1.74
C ILE A 135 -8.46 -1.45 -0.64
N ALA A 136 -9.22 -1.56 0.45
CA ALA A 136 -9.15 -0.67 1.61
C ALA A 136 -7.77 -0.68 2.29
N ASN A 137 -7.13 -1.84 2.41
CA ASN A 137 -5.78 -1.97 2.95
C ASN A 137 -4.76 -1.20 2.10
N CYS A 138 -4.83 -1.35 0.78
CA CYS A 138 -3.90 -0.71 -0.14
C CYS A 138 -4.13 0.81 -0.14
N LEU A 139 -5.35 1.23 -0.52
CA LEU A 139 -5.68 2.64 -0.72
C LEU A 139 -5.65 3.45 0.58
N GLY A 140 -6.09 2.88 1.70
CA GLY A 140 -6.05 3.55 3.00
C GLY A 140 -4.63 3.78 3.53
N MET A 141 -3.65 3.08 2.98
CA MET A 141 -2.25 3.23 3.33
C MET A 141 -1.43 3.91 2.21
N GLY A 142 -2.08 4.48 1.19
CA GLY A 142 -1.37 5.12 0.07
C GLY A 142 -0.63 4.17 -0.86
N VAL A 143 -0.83 2.87 -0.68
CA VAL A 143 -0.15 1.81 -1.40
C VAL A 143 -0.98 1.43 -2.61
N GLN A 144 -0.32 1.32 -3.76
CA GLN A 144 -0.98 0.84 -4.95
C GLN A 144 -0.99 -0.69 -5.00
N ALA A 145 -2.11 -1.29 -5.39
CA ALA A 145 -2.18 -2.74 -5.59
C ALA A 145 -1.56 -3.17 -6.94
N CYS A 146 -0.95 -4.35 -6.97
CA CYS A 146 -0.73 -5.13 -8.18
C CYS A 146 -1.78 -6.25 -8.22
N TYR A 147 -2.83 -6.05 -9.02
CA TYR A 147 -3.94 -6.99 -9.13
C TYR A 147 -3.59 -8.12 -10.08
N ARG A 148 -3.76 -9.38 -9.64
CA ARG A 148 -3.56 -10.56 -10.49
C ARG A 148 -4.87 -11.31 -10.68
N GLY A 149 -5.43 -11.19 -11.88
CA GLY A 149 -6.64 -11.89 -12.29
C GLY A 149 -7.05 -11.47 -13.70
N PRO A 150 -8.05 -12.14 -14.29
CA PRO A 150 -8.50 -11.84 -15.64
C PRO A 150 -9.30 -10.53 -15.74
N ARG A 151 -9.86 -10.04 -14.63
CA ARG A 151 -10.70 -8.83 -14.57
C ARG A 151 -10.73 -8.22 -13.18
N LEU A 152 -11.02 -6.92 -13.09
CA LEU A 152 -11.17 -6.21 -11.81
C LEU A 152 -12.56 -6.34 -11.18
N TYR A 153 -13.56 -6.73 -11.97
CA TYR A 153 -14.94 -6.93 -11.54
C TYR A 153 -15.63 -7.96 -12.43
N ASP A 154 -16.50 -8.77 -11.84
CA ASP A 154 -17.29 -9.82 -12.49
C ASP A 154 -18.79 -9.51 -12.57
N THR A 155 -19.26 -8.56 -11.75
CA THR A 155 -20.63 -8.05 -11.74
C THR A 155 -20.64 -6.53 -11.58
N ASP A 156 -21.81 -5.94 -11.81
CA ASP A 156 -22.08 -4.53 -11.53
C ASP A 156 -21.83 -4.17 -10.06
N ARG A 157 -22.21 -5.06 -9.13
CA ARG A 157 -21.98 -4.87 -7.70
C ARG A 157 -20.49 -4.80 -7.37
N THR A 158 -19.67 -5.67 -7.98
CA THR A 158 -18.21 -5.64 -7.81
C THR A 158 -17.60 -4.37 -8.42
N ARG A 159 -18.06 -3.94 -9.60
CA ARG A 159 -17.62 -2.68 -10.24
C ARG A 159 -17.92 -1.49 -9.35
N ASP A 160 -19.12 -1.41 -8.80
CA ASP A 160 -19.57 -0.29 -7.99
C ASP A 160 -18.81 -0.22 -6.66
N ALA A 161 -18.46 -1.38 -6.08
CA ALA A 161 -17.57 -1.45 -4.93
C ALA A 161 -16.16 -0.94 -5.25
N VAL A 162 -15.55 -1.37 -6.37
CA VAL A 162 -14.24 -0.85 -6.82
C VAL A 162 -14.32 0.67 -7.03
N LYS A 163 -15.36 1.16 -7.70
CA LYS A 163 -15.58 2.59 -7.93
C LYS A 163 -15.68 3.37 -6.61
N LYS A 164 -16.46 2.88 -5.64
CA LYS A 164 -16.60 3.49 -4.31
C LYS A 164 -15.22 3.74 -3.67
N TRP A 165 -14.36 2.72 -3.66
CA TRP A 165 -13.03 2.82 -3.05
C TRP A 165 -12.08 3.73 -3.84
N VAL A 166 -12.14 3.69 -5.17
CA VAL A 166 -11.35 4.58 -6.02
C VAL A 166 -11.77 6.04 -5.85
N ASP A 167 -13.06 6.32 -5.76
CA ASP A 167 -13.59 7.67 -5.52
C ASP A 167 -13.18 8.16 -4.12
N TRP A 168 -13.25 7.30 -3.10
CA TRP A 168 -12.78 7.60 -1.76
C TRP A 168 -11.28 7.94 -1.75
N PHE A 169 -10.45 7.14 -2.41
CA PHE A 169 -9.01 7.42 -2.51
C PHE A 169 -8.75 8.73 -3.24
N LYS A 170 -9.41 8.96 -4.38
CA LYS A 170 -9.25 10.21 -5.16
C LYS A 170 -9.60 11.45 -4.34
N LYS A 171 -10.62 11.36 -3.48
CA LYS A 171 -11.02 12.46 -2.58
C LYS A 171 -9.91 12.85 -1.60
N TYR A 172 -9.14 11.88 -1.11
CA TYR A 172 -8.11 12.10 -0.08
C TYR A 172 -6.69 11.84 -0.60
N ARG A 173 -6.49 11.79 -1.92
CA ARG A 173 -5.24 11.31 -2.53
C ARG A 173 -4.03 12.06 -1.99
N ASP A 174 -4.10 13.39 -1.94
CA ASP A 174 -2.98 14.22 -1.52
C ASP A 174 -2.45 13.83 -0.14
N ILE A 175 -3.34 13.59 0.83
CA ILE A 175 -2.94 13.17 2.18
C ILE A 175 -2.60 11.67 2.23
N LEU A 176 -3.30 10.81 1.50
CA LEU A 176 -3.01 9.37 1.50
C LEU A 176 -1.69 9.00 0.80
N GLU A 177 -1.19 9.85 -0.09
CA GLU A 177 0.13 9.69 -0.74
C GLU A 177 1.27 10.36 0.04
N SER A 178 0.98 10.91 1.23
CA SER A 178 1.96 11.60 2.09
C SER A 178 2.68 10.64 3.05
N ASP A 179 3.57 11.19 3.88
CA ASP A 179 4.31 10.44 4.88
C ASP A 179 3.39 9.83 5.95
N ILE A 180 3.83 8.71 6.51
CA ILE A 180 3.07 7.94 7.50
C ILE A 180 3.77 7.97 8.86
N VAL A 181 2.98 8.15 9.91
CA VAL A 181 3.30 7.80 11.29
C VAL A 181 2.57 6.51 11.63
N HIS A 182 3.34 5.46 11.88
CA HIS A 182 2.80 4.15 12.26
C HIS A 182 2.14 4.21 13.66
N LEU A 183 0.93 3.65 13.78
CA LEU A 183 0.22 3.56 15.06
C LEU A 183 0.32 2.15 15.64
N ARG A 184 -0.46 1.20 15.09
CA ARG A 184 -0.51 -0.19 15.57
C ARG A 184 -0.44 -1.14 14.39
N ARG A 185 0.55 -2.04 14.42
CA ARG A 185 0.70 -3.12 13.44
C ARG A 185 -0.40 -4.16 13.62
N ALA A 186 -0.90 -4.71 12.51
CA ALA A 186 -1.95 -5.73 12.53
C ALA A 186 -1.50 -7.02 13.22
N ASP A 187 -2.33 -7.54 14.13
CA ASP A 187 -2.14 -8.80 14.87
C ASP A 187 -3.40 -9.68 14.90
N ALA A 188 -4.46 -9.27 14.19
CA ALA A 188 -5.78 -9.92 14.13
C ALA A 188 -6.55 -9.97 15.47
N ARG A 189 -6.10 -9.28 16.52
CA ARG A 189 -6.70 -9.35 17.87
C ARG A 189 -7.38 -8.07 18.32
N ASP A 190 -7.01 -6.94 17.73
CA ASP A 190 -7.63 -5.64 17.99
C ASP A 190 -7.43 -4.73 16.77
N TRP A 191 -7.81 -3.46 16.89
CA TRP A 191 -7.64 -2.46 15.85
C TRP A 191 -6.20 -2.35 15.35
N ASP A 192 -6.01 -1.98 14.10
CA ASP A 192 -4.70 -1.66 13.54
C ASP A 192 -4.81 -0.40 12.67
N GLY A 193 -3.68 0.25 12.34
CA GLY A 193 -3.76 1.47 11.55
C GLY A 193 -2.53 2.37 11.58
N ALA A 194 -2.67 3.49 10.89
CA ALA A 194 -1.62 4.48 10.74
C ALA A 194 -2.20 5.90 10.58
N LEU A 195 -1.33 6.90 10.70
CA LEU A 195 -1.65 8.31 10.51
C LEU A 195 -0.81 8.88 9.37
N HIS A 196 -1.46 9.26 8.27
CA HIS A 196 -0.83 10.07 7.24
C HIS A 196 -0.66 11.51 7.73
N VAL A 197 0.45 12.16 7.39
CA VAL A 197 0.79 13.53 7.84
C VAL A 197 1.37 14.37 6.72
N ALA A 198 0.90 15.61 6.60
CA ALA A 198 1.43 16.59 5.67
C ALA A 198 1.13 18.03 6.13
N PRO A 199 2.09 18.76 6.72
CA PRO A 199 1.81 20.06 7.34
C PRO A 199 1.40 21.16 6.35
N HIS A 200 1.69 20.96 5.05
CA HIS A 200 1.43 21.91 3.98
C HIS A 200 0.06 21.71 3.30
N LEU A 201 -0.66 20.62 3.59
CA LEU A 201 -1.95 20.33 2.97
C LEU A 201 -3.14 20.93 3.75
N PRO A 202 -4.31 21.14 3.12
CA PRO A 202 -5.53 21.52 3.82
C PRO A 202 -5.99 20.45 4.84
N ILE A 203 -5.82 19.18 4.48
CA ILE A 203 -5.94 18.04 5.41
C ILE A 203 -4.53 17.70 5.86
N ARG A 204 -4.17 18.09 7.10
CA ARG A 204 -2.79 17.94 7.59
C ARG A 204 -2.50 16.59 8.20
N GLY A 205 -3.54 15.84 8.54
CA GLY A 205 -3.41 14.46 8.94
C GLY A 205 -4.64 13.64 8.60
N MET A 206 -4.45 12.35 8.38
CA MET A 206 -5.54 11.40 8.19
C MET A 206 -5.19 10.07 8.86
N ALA A 207 -5.87 9.77 9.96
CA ALA A 207 -5.73 8.47 10.62
C ALA A 207 -6.69 7.47 9.97
N VAL A 208 -6.19 6.31 9.58
CA VAL A 208 -6.98 5.19 9.07
C VAL A 208 -6.88 4.05 10.06
N PHE A 209 -8.04 3.55 10.49
CA PHE A 209 -8.15 2.48 11.49
C PHE A 209 -8.92 1.32 10.90
N TYR A 210 -8.43 0.12 11.16
CA TYR A 210 -9.04 -1.13 10.75
C TYR A 210 -9.43 -1.95 11.96
N ASN A 211 -10.47 -2.77 11.81
CA ASN A 211 -10.87 -3.75 12.80
C ASN A 211 -10.95 -5.13 12.13
N PRO A 212 -10.10 -6.08 12.51
CA PRO A 212 -10.14 -7.43 11.95
C PRO A 212 -11.21 -8.34 12.59
N LEU A 213 -11.84 -7.91 13.70
CA LEU A 213 -12.79 -8.71 14.47
C LEU A 213 -14.17 -8.74 13.80
N GLU A 214 -14.94 -9.77 14.11
CA GLU A 214 -16.30 -9.99 13.59
C GLU A 214 -17.36 -9.08 14.24
N GLU A 215 -16.98 -8.37 15.29
CA GLU A 215 -17.85 -7.40 15.98
C GLU A 215 -17.28 -5.98 15.89
N PRO A 216 -18.13 -4.95 15.86
CA PRO A 216 -17.68 -3.58 15.93
C PRO A 216 -17.00 -3.30 17.28
N ILE A 217 -15.93 -2.51 17.24
CA ILE A 217 -15.19 -2.11 18.44
C ILE A 217 -15.23 -0.60 18.64
N GLU A 218 -15.20 -0.19 19.90
CA GLU A 218 -14.92 1.20 20.29
C GLU A 218 -13.58 1.27 21.02
N ARG A 219 -12.71 2.19 20.61
CA ARG A 219 -11.38 2.38 21.18
C ARG A 219 -11.07 3.84 21.38
N THR A 220 -10.41 4.14 22.49
CA THR A 220 -9.87 5.47 22.77
C THR A 220 -8.40 5.47 22.39
N ILE A 221 -8.06 6.16 21.30
CA ILE A 221 -6.75 6.10 20.63
C ILE A 221 -6.07 7.46 20.75
N ARG A 222 -4.79 7.45 21.14
CA ARG A 222 -3.94 8.64 21.17
C ARG A 222 -3.26 8.83 19.81
N LEU A 223 -3.54 9.95 19.15
CA LEU A 223 -2.96 10.33 17.87
C LEU A 223 -1.79 11.30 18.06
N PRO A 224 -0.58 10.98 17.58
CA PRO A 224 0.57 11.87 17.61
C PRO A 224 0.50 12.89 16.45
N LEU A 225 0.02 14.11 16.70
CA LEU A 225 -0.16 15.10 15.63
C LEU A 225 1.04 16.03 15.41
N TYR A 226 2.19 15.76 16.04
CA TYR A 226 3.39 16.61 15.93
C TYR A 226 3.77 16.93 14.48
N TYR A 227 3.85 15.90 13.62
CA TYR A 227 4.22 16.05 12.21
C TYR A 227 3.13 16.68 11.32
N THR A 228 1.94 16.93 11.86
CA THR A 228 0.91 17.71 11.14
C THR A 228 1.21 19.22 11.17
N GLY A 229 2.18 19.67 11.98
CA GLY A 229 2.50 21.10 12.14
C GLY A 229 1.42 21.89 12.89
N LEU A 230 0.49 21.22 13.58
CA LEU A 230 -0.51 21.83 14.45
C LEU A 230 0.04 21.97 15.89
N ASN A 231 -0.21 23.12 16.51
CA ASN A 231 0.42 23.48 17.79
C ASN A 231 -0.56 23.59 18.97
N THR A 232 -1.76 24.12 18.75
CA THR A 232 -2.67 24.47 19.86
C THR A 232 -4.02 23.78 19.72
N THR A 233 -4.63 23.85 18.53
CA THR A 233 -5.91 23.23 18.24
C THR A 233 -5.86 22.46 16.92
N ALA A 234 -6.79 21.52 16.79
CA ALA A 234 -7.10 20.85 15.54
C ALA A 234 -8.62 20.72 15.39
N THR A 235 -9.06 20.59 14.16
CA THR A 235 -10.42 20.22 13.81
C THR A 235 -10.41 18.78 13.28
N ILE A 236 -11.13 17.88 13.97
CA ILE A 236 -11.16 16.45 13.62
C ILE A 236 -12.58 16.06 13.18
N ALA A 237 -12.68 15.39 12.02
CA ALA A 237 -13.92 14.77 11.55
C ALA A 237 -13.70 13.28 11.28
N ILE A 238 -14.56 12.43 11.84
CA ILE A 238 -14.59 10.99 11.53
C ILE A 238 -15.51 10.80 10.33
N GLU A 239 -15.02 10.19 9.24
CA GLU A 239 -15.79 9.93 8.02
C GLU A 239 -16.50 11.19 7.45
N ASP A 240 -15.84 12.35 7.55
CA ASP A 240 -16.41 13.68 7.20
C ASP A 240 -17.73 14.04 7.90
N LYS A 241 -18.08 13.36 8.99
CA LYS A 241 -19.17 13.76 9.86
C LYS A 241 -18.82 15.08 10.57
N LYS A 242 -19.77 15.59 11.37
CA LYS A 242 -19.64 16.90 12.04
C LYS A 242 -18.27 17.04 12.73
N PRO A 243 -17.43 18.00 12.31
CA PRO A 243 -16.12 18.20 12.88
C PRO A 243 -16.19 18.66 14.33
N LYS A 244 -15.22 18.24 15.13
CA LYS A 244 -15.02 18.67 16.51
C LYS A 244 -13.69 19.38 16.64
N ARG A 245 -13.71 20.58 17.22
CA ARG A 245 -12.49 21.29 17.62
C ARG A 245 -11.95 20.67 18.90
N VAL A 246 -10.66 20.38 18.91
CA VAL A 246 -9.94 19.80 20.04
C VAL A 246 -8.70 20.62 20.35
N ARG A 247 -8.30 20.65 21.62
CA ARG A 247 -7.03 21.22 22.05
C ARG A 247 -5.98 20.12 22.07
N LEU A 248 -4.79 20.41 21.55
CA LEU A 248 -3.67 19.48 21.59
C LEU A 248 -3.06 19.47 22.99
N ALA A 249 -2.59 18.30 23.43
CA ALA A 249 -1.72 18.18 24.58
C ALA A 249 -0.35 18.82 24.30
N ARG A 250 0.47 19.01 25.34
CA ARG A 250 1.80 19.64 25.20
C ARG A 250 2.74 18.90 24.26
N ASP A 251 2.55 17.60 24.12
CA ASP A 251 3.29 16.73 23.20
C ASP A 251 2.63 16.66 21.81
N HIS A 252 1.72 17.59 21.51
CA HIS A 252 0.95 17.69 20.26
C HIS A 252 -0.01 16.51 20.02
N SER A 253 -0.28 15.68 21.01
CA SER A 253 -1.22 14.56 20.85
C SER A 253 -2.67 14.96 21.10
N VAL A 254 -3.59 14.16 20.55
CA VAL A 254 -5.02 14.20 20.85
C VAL A 254 -5.50 12.78 21.14
N THR A 255 -6.41 12.64 22.10
CA THR A 255 -7.12 11.38 22.34
C THR A 255 -8.48 11.41 21.65
N LEU A 256 -8.76 10.39 20.84
CA LEU A 256 -9.97 10.25 20.05
C LEU A 256 -10.66 8.92 20.35
N THR A 257 -11.95 8.95 20.71
CA THR A 257 -12.78 7.74 20.77
C THR A 257 -13.35 7.45 19.38
N VAL A 258 -13.04 6.27 18.85
CA VAL A 258 -13.39 5.85 17.49
C VAL A 258 -14.17 4.55 17.56
N LYS A 259 -15.30 4.49 16.84
CA LYS A 259 -16.04 3.25 16.57
C LYS A 259 -15.61 2.71 15.22
N ILE A 260 -15.12 1.49 15.18
CA ILE A 260 -14.64 0.83 13.96
C ILE A 260 -15.57 -0.36 13.66
N PRO A 261 -16.19 -0.43 12.47
CA PRO A 261 -17.11 -1.53 12.13
C PRO A 261 -16.39 -2.89 12.12
N ALA A 262 -17.14 -3.97 12.34
CA ALA A 262 -16.65 -5.34 12.19
C ALA A 262 -16.00 -5.55 10.82
N GLN A 263 -14.82 -6.19 10.79
CA GLN A 263 -14.08 -6.53 9.58
C GLN A 263 -13.91 -5.36 8.60
N GLY A 264 -13.91 -4.12 9.11
CA GLY A 264 -14.00 -2.92 8.31
C GLY A 264 -12.95 -1.89 8.68
N MET A 265 -13.15 -0.67 8.18
CA MET A 265 -12.30 0.47 8.47
C MET A 265 -13.13 1.72 8.76
N THR A 266 -12.48 2.67 9.42
CA THR A 266 -12.96 4.05 9.55
C THR A 266 -11.75 4.98 9.49
N TRP A 267 -11.98 6.28 9.29
CA TRP A 267 -10.90 7.25 9.20
C TRP A 267 -11.27 8.57 9.87
N ALA A 268 -10.25 9.28 10.35
CA ALA A 268 -10.38 10.61 10.93
C ALA A 268 -9.47 11.59 10.18
N VAL A 269 -10.06 12.65 9.62
CA VAL A 269 -9.33 13.74 8.99
C VAL A 269 -9.04 14.85 10.00
N VAL A 270 -7.83 15.36 9.95
CA VAL A 270 -7.30 16.39 10.86
C VAL A 270 -6.95 17.63 10.06
N ARG A 271 -7.49 18.77 10.49
CA ARG A 271 -7.28 20.10 9.90
C ARG A 271 -6.89 21.10 10.99
N PRO A 272 -6.38 22.29 10.63
CA PRO A 272 -6.23 23.41 11.56
C PRO A 272 -7.50 23.73 12.39
#